data_AF-A0A1X1CU48-F1
#
_entry.id   AF-A0A1X1CU48-F1
#
_cell.length_a   1.000
_cell.length_b   1.000
_cell.length_c   1.000
_cell.angle_alpha   90.00
_cell.angle_beta   90.00
_cell.angle_gamma   90.00
#
_symmetry.space_group_name_H-M   'P 1'
#
loop_
_entity.id
_entity.type
_entity.pdbx_description
1 polymer ?
#
loop_
_entity_poly.entity_id
_entity_poly.type
_entity_poly.pdbx_seq_one_letter_code
_entity_poly.pdbx_strand_id
1 'polypeptide(L)'
;MNSLNRTAGLLALAMLLSACQHPSAPPSTSVANLCQPQSEPGSTSCKWTDAMQHQLNQQFQDAARYAGQQCMVRLEWQNSGRYAVTQTQGDETLCLRAWQLIGQSKGLPPPPDRTQPAWFGFAPHRASSPAHPDATGAG
;
A
#
# COMPACT_ATOMS: atom_id res chain seq x y z
N MET A 1 47.91 57.43 23.63
CA MET A 1 47.16 56.54 24.55
C MET A 1 46.78 55.31 23.71
N ASN A 2 47.69 54.34 23.58
CA ASN A 2 47.83 53.12 24.39
C ASN A 2 46.92 51.96 23.92
N SER A 3 47.46 51.16 23.01
CA SER A 3 47.77 49.73 23.13
C SER A 3 46.77 48.67 23.63
N LEU A 4 46.56 47.70 22.74
CA LEU A 4 46.65 46.23 22.88
C LEU A 4 45.55 45.39 23.57
N ASN A 5 45.26 44.30 22.85
CA ASN A 5 44.88 42.93 23.27
C ASN A 5 43.41 42.71 23.66
N ARG A 6 42.75 41.61 23.25
CA ARG A 6 43.23 40.22 23.33
C ARG A 6 42.37 39.28 22.46
N THR A 7 43.03 38.36 21.76
CA THR A 7 42.45 37.13 21.18
C THR A 7 41.93 36.20 22.28
N ALA A 8 40.73 35.65 22.13
CA ALA A 8 40.28 34.35 22.66
C ALA A 8 38.79 34.16 22.35
N GLY A 9 38.40 33.01 21.79
CA GLY A 9 36.99 32.61 21.78
C GLY A 9 36.45 31.89 20.56
N LEU A 10 37.27 31.15 19.81
CA LEU A 10 36.79 30.00 19.05
C LEU A 10 36.31 28.95 20.05
N LEU A 11 35.00 28.83 20.27
CA LEU A 11 34.40 27.69 20.97
C LEU A 11 32.94 27.51 20.50
N ALA A 12 32.82 26.67 19.48
CA ALA A 12 31.80 25.64 19.30
C ALA A 12 30.45 25.84 20.00
N LEU A 13 29.43 26.16 19.19
CA LEU A 13 28.09 25.58 19.37
C LEU A 13 27.64 24.97 18.05
N ALA A 14 28.29 23.87 17.66
CA ALA A 14 27.63 22.85 16.86
C ALA A 14 26.60 22.18 17.78
N MET A 15 25.42 22.81 17.93
CA MET A 15 24.27 22.14 18.53
C MET A 15 23.86 21.01 17.57
N LEU A 16 24.40 19.84 17.88
CA LEU A 16 23.85 18.52 17.66
C LEU A 16 22.39 18.55 17.16
N LEU A 17 22.17 18.38 15.85
CA LEU A 17 20.89 17.89 15.32
C LEU A 17 20.76 16.42 15.71
N SER A 18 20.49 16.17 17.00
CA SER A 18 20.15 14.86 17.50
C SER A 18 18.65 14.80 17.70
N ALA A 19 17.95 14.23 16.71
CA ALA A 19 16.80 13.32 16.87
C ALA A 19 16.00 13.21 15.55
N CYS A 20 16.62 12.72 14.47
CA CYS A 20 15.87 12.05 13.40
C CYS A 20 15.55 10.62 13.85
N GLN A 21 14.78 10.48 14.92
CA GLN A 21 14.19 9.20 15.31
C GLN A 21 12.78 9.51 15.83
N HIS A 22 11.91 9.93 14.91
CA HIS A 22 10.51 9.58 15.10
C HIS A 22 10.45 8.08 14.82
N PRO A 23 10.27 7.21 15.84
CA PRO A 23 9.63 5.95 15.55
C PRO A 23 8.28 6.34 14.98
N SER A 24 8.11 6.20 13.67
CA SER A 24 6.78 6.10 13.11
C SER A 24 6.12 4.98 13.90
N ALA A 25 5.26 5.35 14.85
CA ALA A 25 4.33 4.41 15.44
C ALA A 25 3.77 3.61 14.25
N PRO A 26 3.76 2.27 14.30
CA PRO A 26 3.07 1.53 13.26
C PRO A 26 1.70 2.18 13.15
N PRO A 27 1.29 2.67 11.97
CA PRO A 27 0.02 3.35 11.88
C PRO A 27 -1.04 2.33 12.29
N SER A 28 -1.49 2.45 13.53
CA SER A 28 -2.69 1.82 14.07
C SER A 28 -3.92 2.52 13.49
N THR A 29 -3.87 2.95 12.23
CA THR A 29 -5.05 2.96 11.39
C THR A 29 -5.26 1.51 11.03
N SER A 30 -6.08 0.83 11.83
CA SER A 30 -6.78 -0.37 11.39
C SER A 30 -7.11 -0.15 9.91
N VAL A 31 -6.43 -0.90 9.07
CA VAL A 31 -6.75 -1.03 7.66
C VAL A 31 -8.17 -1.53 7.68
N ALA A 32 -9.14 -0.63 7.54
CA ALA A 32 -10.54 -1.01 7.49
C ALA A 32 -10.73 -1.69 6.14
N ASN A 33 -10.24 -2.93 6.05
CA ASN A 33 -10.79 -3.92 5.17
C ASN A 33 -12.27 -3.92 5.53
N LEU A 34 -13.11 -3.47 4.62
CA LEU A 34 -14.56 -3.36 4.79
C LEU A 34 -15.23 -4.72 5.05
N CYS A 35 -14.43 -5.77 5.18
CA CYS A 35 -14.78 -7.14 5.56
C CYS A 35 -14.28 -7.59 6.95
N GLN A 36 -13.44 -6.82 7.66
CA GLN A 36 -12.82 -7.29 8.92
C GLN A 36 -12.66 -6.19 9.97
N PRO A 37 -12.81 -6.52 11.26
CA PRO A 37 -13.61 -7.58 11.89
C PRO A 37 -15.03 -7.12 12.31
N GLN A 38 -15.43 -5.90 11.93
CA GLN A 38 -16.67 -5.26 12.40
C GLN A 38 -17.88 -5.45 11.46
N SER A 39 -17.69 -6.12 10.32
CA SER A 39 -18.72 -6.31 9.31
C SER A 39 -19.22 -7.75 9.33
N GLU A 40 -20.55 -7.94 9.32
CA GLU A 40 -21.14 -9.28 9.24
C GLU A 40 -20.64 -10.00 7.97
N PRO A 41 -20.15 -11.25 8.08
CA PRO A 41 -19.85 -12.08 6.92
C PRO A 41 -21.06 -12.14 5.97
N GLY A 42 -20.86 -11.80 4.70
CA GLY A 42 -21.93 -11.73 3.70
C GLY A 42 -22.65 -10.38 3.59
N SER A 43 -22.24 -9.36 4.37
CA SER A 43 -22.66 -7.97 4.18
C SER A 43 -22.32 -7.45 2.77
N THR A 44 -23.03 -6.42 2.32
CA THR A 44 -22.81 -5.80 1.00
C THR A 44 -21.38 -5.27 0.86
N SER A 45 -20.82 -4.71 1.94
CA SER A 45 -19.43 -4.25 2.00
C SER A 45 -18.43 -5.38 1.79
N CYS A 46 -18.70 -6.54 2.37
CA CYS A 46 -17.87 -7.71 2.14
C CYS A 46 -17.94 -8.21 0.70
N LYS A 47 -19.16 -8.42 0.19
CA LYS A 47 -19.38 -8.87 -1.19
C LYS A 47 -18.72 -7.95 -2.21
N TRP A 48 -18.79 -6.64 -1.97
CA TRP A 48 -18.14 -5.66 -2.82
C TRP A 48 -16.61 -5.75 -2.74
N THR A 49 -16.04 -5.89 -1.54
CA THR A 49 -14.58 -6.05 -1.35
C THR A 49 -14.07 -7.29 -2.08
N ASP A 50 -14.78 -8.41 -1.95
CA ASP A 50 -14.44 -9.67 -2.62
C ASP A 50 -14.50 -9.53 -4.15
N ALA A 51 -15.58 -8.95 -4.67
CA ALA A 51 -15.75 -8.74 -6.11
C ALA A 51 -14.67 -7.83 -6.69
N MET A 52 -14.33 -6.77 -5.95
CA MET A 52 -13.32 -5.80 -6.32
C MET A 52 -11.92 -6.45 -6.33
N GLN A 53 -11.55 -7.17 -5.26
CA GLN A 53 -10.27 -7.87 -5.18
C GLN A 53 -10.14 -8.94 -6.27
N HIS A 54 -11.22 -9.70 -6.53
CA HIS A 54 -11.24 -10.71 -7.58
C HIS A 54 -10.92 -10.12 -8.94
N GLN A 55 -11.56 -9.01 -9.30
CA GLN A 55 -11.36 -8.36 -10.59
C GLN A 55 -9.98 -7.74 -10.73
N LEU A 56 -9.45 -7.09 -9.68
CA LEU A 56 -8.10 -6.55 -9.71
C LEU A 56 -7.05 -7.65 -9.84
N ASN A 57 -7.21 -8.77 -9.11
CA ASN A 57 -6.31 -9.91 -9.20
C ASN A 57 -6.28 -10.50 -10.63
N GLN A 58 -7.43 -10.61 -11.29
CA GLN A 58 -7.50 -11.07 -12.69
C GLN A 58 -6.81 -10.13 -13.66
N GLN A 59 -6.84 -8.82 -13.39
CA GLN A 59 -6.25 -7.80 -14.26
C GLN A 59 -4.75 -7.57 -13.97
N PHE A 60 -4.24 -8.05 -12.84
CA PHE A 60 -2.85 -7.86 -12.41
C PHE A 60 -1.90 -8.90 -13.02
N GLN A 61 -1.75 -8.87 -14.34
CA GLN A 61 -1.01 -9.90 -15.10
C GLN A 61 0.47 -10.04 -14.71
N ASP A 62 1.10 -8.96 -14.26
CA ASP A 62 2.51 -8.89 -13.91
C ASP A 62 2.78 -8.95 -12.40
N ALA A 63 1.79 -9.36 -11.60
CA ALA A 63 1.87 -9.42 -10.13
C ALA A 63 3.10 -10.17 -9.61
N ALA A 64 3.52 -11.25 -10.28
CA ALA A 64 4.69 -12.05 -9.87
C ALA A 64 6.00 -11.25 -9.82
N ARG A 65 6.13 -10.16 -10.59
CA ARG A 65 7.31 -9.27 -10.59
C ARG A 65 7.44 -8.49 -9.27
N TYR A 66 6.34 -8.34 -8.55
CA TYR A 66 6.26 -7.60 -7.30
C TYR A 66 6.14 -8.54 -6.09
N ALA A 67 6.49 -9.82 -6.26
CA ALA A 67 6.33 -10.80 -5.20
C ALA A 67 7.13 -10.41 -3.94
N GLY A 68 6.46 -10.44 -2.78
CA GLY A 68 7.03 -10.05 -1.49
C GLY A 68 6.93 -8.56 -1.18
N GLN A 69 6.46 -7.74 -2.12
CA GLN A 69 6.12 -6.34 -1.86
C GLN A 69 4.68 -6.23 -1.35
N GLN A 70 4.40 -5.13 -0.66
CA GLN A 70 3.09 -4.77 -0.14
C GLN A 70 2.76 -3.31 -0.44
N CYS A 71 1.55 -3.06 -0.91
CA CYS A 71 1.02 -1.71 -1.05
C CYS A 71 -0.43 -1.64 -0.59
N MET A 72 -0.76 -0.61 0.15
CA MET A 72 -2.13 -0.21 0.41
C MET A 72 -2.49 1.02 -0.42
N VAL A 73 -3.70 1.04 -0.99
CA VAL A 73 -4.23 2.17 -1.74
C VAL A 73 -5.57 2.62 -1.16
N ARG A 74 -5.78 3.93 -1.03
CA ARG A 74 -7.05 4.53 -0.63
C ARG A 74 -7.83 4.93 -1.87
N LEU A 75 -9.01 4.36 -2.03
CA LEU A 75 -9.87 4.56 -3.17
C LEU A 75 -11.08 5.39 -2.80
N GLU A 76 -11.44 6.31 -3.70
CA GLU A 76 -12.63 7.13 -3.60
C GLU A 76 -13.43 7.03 -4.90
N TRP A 77 -14.75 6.95 -4.77
CA TRP A 77 -15.65 6.91 -5.92
C TRP A 77 -15.82 8.31 -6.50
N GLN A 78 -15.67 8.46 -7.80
CA GLN A 78 -15.82 9.71 -8.52
C GLN A 78 -17.17 9.80 -9.23
N ASN A 79 -17.65 11.02 -9.47
CA ASN A 79 -18.88 11.28 -10.25
C ASN A 79 -18.79 10.74 -11.69
N SER A 80 -17.58 10.51 -12.20
CA SER A 80 -17.33 9.85 -13.49
C SER A 80 -17.70 8.37 -13.50
N GLY A 81 -18.08 7.78 -12.36
CA GLY A 81 -18.35 6.35 -12.22
C GLY A 81 -17.08 5.50 -12.18
N ARG A 82 -15.95 6.08 -11.75
CA ARG A 82 -14.65 5.41 -11.63
C ARG A 82 -14.02 5.66 -10.26
N TYR A 83 -13.05 4.84 -9.90
CA TYR A 83 -12.24 5.07 -8.72
C TYR A 83 -11.10 6.05 -8.99
N ALA A 84 -10.86 6.94 -8.03
CA ALA A 84 -9.61 7.67 -7.89
C ALA A 84 -8.80 7.06 -6.75
N VAL A 85 -7.49 6.94 -6.94
CA VAL A 85 -6.57 6.61 -5.86
C VAL A 85 -6.11 7.93 -5.23
N THR A 86 -6.42 8.15 -3.96
CA THR A 86 -6.11 9.42 -3.26
C THR A 86 -4.93 9.31 -2.31
N GLN A 87 -4.58 8.10 -1.86
CA GLN A 87 -3.41 7.85 -1.02
C GLN A 87 -2.82 6.46 -1.31
N THR A 88 -1.53 6.30 -1.06
CA THR A 88 -0.81 5.02 -1.16
C THR A 88 0.17 4.86 -0.01
N GLN A 89 0.38 3.63 0.46
CA GLN A 89 1.34 3.32 1.53
C GLN A 89 1.98 1.95 1.29
N GLY A 90 3.31 1.87 1.32
CA GLY A 90 4.06 0.63 1.15
C GLY A 90 5.19 0.75 0.13
N ASP A 91 5.51 -0.35 -0.55
CA ASP A 91 6.56 -0.40 -1.55
C ASP A 91 6.19 0.43 -2.79
N GLU A 92 6.99 1.46 -3.07
CA GLU A 92 6.71 2.46 -4.10
C GLU A 92 6.44 1.86 -5.48
N THR A 93 7.26 0.88 -5.90
CA THR A 93 7.12 0.28 -7.24
C THR A 93 5.81 -0.49 -7.39
N LEU A 94 5.37 -1.20 -6.35
CA LEU A 94 4.07 -1.87 -6.33
C LEU A 94 2.93 -0.86 -6.21
N CYS A 95 3.07 0.21 -5.44
CA CYS A 95 2.05 1.25 -5.33
C CYS A 95 1.80 1.99 -6.64
N LEU A 96 2.86 2.36 -7.38
CA LEU A 96 2.73 2.94 -8.70
C LEU A 96 2.04 1.98 -9.67
N ARG A 97 2.36 0.69 -9.60
CA ARG A 97 1.71 -0.31 -10.44
C ARG A 97 0.24 -0.51 -10.08
N ALA A 98 -0.09 -0.57 -8.80
CA ALA A 98 -1.46 -0.64 -8.31
C ALA A 98 -2.28 0.57 -8.76
N TRP A 99 -1.70 1.78 -8.68
CA TRP A 99 -2.33 3.00 -9.18
C TRP A 99 -2.66 2.91 -10.68
N GLN A 100 -1.68 2.48 -11.50
CA GLN A 100 -1.87 2.29 -12.94
C GLN A 100 -2.93 1.23 -13.23
N LEU A 101 -2.88 0.08 -12.54
CA LEU A 101 -3.85 -1.00 -12.66
C LEU A 101 -5.27 -0.49 -12.41
N ILE A 102 -5.51 0.22 -11.31
CA ILE A 102 -6.83 0.75 -10.98
C ILE A 102 -7.30 1.79 -12.00
N GLY A 103 -6.39 2.66 -12.46
CA GLY A 103 -6.70 3.66 -13.49
C GLY A 103 -7.09 3.07 -14.85
N GLN A 104 -6.52 1.92 -15.22
CA GLN A 104 -6.82 1.22 -16.48
C GLN A 104 -7.94 0.19 -16.35
N SER A 105 -8.26 -0.25 -15.14
CA SER A 105 -9.32 -1.22 -14.85
C SER A 105 -10.68 -0.69 -15.31
N LYS A 106 -11.33 -1.45 -16.18
CA LYS A 106 -12.71 -1.20 -16.59
C LYS A 106 -13.65 -2.10 -15.80
N GLY A 107 -14.84 -1.57 -15.49
CA GLY A 107 -15.94 -2.33 -14.91
C GLY A 107 -15.74 -2.73 -13.45
N LEU A 108 -14.89 -2.04 -12.68
CA LEU A 108 -14.79 -2.29 -11.23
C LEU A 108 -16.17 -2.07 -10.58
N PRO A 109 -16.60 -2.94 -9.64
CA PRO A 109 -17.92 -2.82 -9.04
C PRO A 109 -18.01 -1.52 -8.23
N PRO A 110 -19.13 -0.78 -8.30
CA PRO A 110 -19.31 0.42 -7.48
C PRO A 110 -19.36 0.06 -5.99
N PRO A 111 -18.91 0.95 -5.09
CA PRO A 111 -18.97 0.69 -3.66
C PRO A 111 -20.41 0.78 -3.16
N PRO A 112 -20.74 0.10 -2.05
CA PRO A 112 -22.07 0.17 -1.43
C PRO A 112 -22.39 1.57 -0.93
N ASP A 113 -21.40 2.28 -0.39
CA ASP A 113 -21.47 3.70 -0.06
C ASP A 113 -20.44 4.47 -0.90
N ARG A 114 -20.93 5.39 -1.73
CA ARG A 114 -20.11 6.18 -2.65
C ARG A 114 -19.42 7.38 -1.99
N THR A 115 -19.78 7.69 -0.75
CA THR A 115 -19.21 8.81 0.01
C THR A 115 -18.02 8.39 0.88
N GLN A 116 -17.86 7.08 1.09
CA GLN A 116 -16.82 6.56 1.96
C GLN A 116 -15.60 6.09 1.16
N PRO A 117 -14.40 6.53 1.55
CA PRO A 117 -13.16 6.00 1.02
C PRO A 117 -12.95 4.57 1.53
N ALA A 118 -12.18 3.77 0.78
CA ALA A 118 -11.85 2.41 1.16
C ALA A 118 -10.39 2.09 0.90
N TRP A 119 -9.78 1.31 1.80
CA TRP A 119 -8.42 0.83 1.63
C TRP A 119 -8.39 -0.56 1.01
N PHE A 120 -7.50 -0.75 0.04
CA PHE A 120 -7.25 -2.04 -0.59
C PHE A 120 -5.77 -2.40 -0.58
N GLY A 121 -5.50 -3.66 -0.26
CA GLY A 121 -4.16 -4.22 -0.17
C GLY A 121 -3.76 -4.96 -1.45
N PHE A 122 -2.54 -4.71 -1.89
CA PHE A 122 -1.82 -5.48 -2.89
C PHE A 122 -0.65 -6.15 -2.19
N ALA A 123 -0.62 -7.48 -2.18
CA ALA A 123 0.49 -8.25 -1.66
C ALA A 123 0.74 -9.48 -2.56
N PRO A 124 1.28 -9.28 -3.77
CA PRO A 124 1.56 -10.39 -4.67
C PRO A 124 2.50 -11.40 -4.03
N HIS A 125 2.17 -12.67 -4.18
CA HIS A 125 3.05 -13.79 -3.84
C HIS A 125 3.47 -14.49 -5.13
N ARG A 126 4.64 -15.15 -5.13
CA ARG A 126 4.95 -16.09 -6.21
C ARG A 126 3.95 -17.23 -6.11
N ALA A 127 3.25 -17.54 -7.19
CA ALA A 127 2.52 -18.80 -7.27
C ALA A 127 3.54 -19.92 -7.02
N SER A 128 3.28 -20.78 -6.04
CA SER A 128 3.98 -22.05 -5.96
C SER A 128 3.68 -22.80 -7.26
N SER A 129 4.72 -23.10 -8.05
CA SER A 129 4.54 -23.93 -9.24
C SER A 129 3.80 -25.22 -8.83
N PRO A 130 2.82 -25.70 -9.63
CA PRO A 130 2.26 -27.02 -9.38
C PRO A 130 3.41 -28.03 -9.40
N ALA A 131 3.50 -28.84 -8.35
CA ALA A 131 4.45 -29.95 -8.31
C ALA A 131 4.20 -30.81 -9.55
N HIS A 132 5.18 -30.88 -10.46
CA HIS A 132 5.13 -31.85 -11.54
C HIS A 132 5.13 -33.24 -10.90
N PRO A 133 4.21 -34.15 -11.26
CA PRO A 133 4.32 -35.53 -10.81
C PRO A 133 5.63 -36.07 -11.37
N ASP A 134 6.53 -36.48 -10.48
CA ASP A 134 7.76 -37.16 -10.84
C ASP A 134 7.41 -38.33 -11.77
N ALA A 135 8.08 -38.38 -12.92
CA ALA A 135 8.02 -39.51 -13.81
C ALA A 135 8.52 -40.74 -13.03
N THR A 136 7.58 -41.56 -12.56
CA THR A 136 7.90 -42.87 -11.98
C THR A 136 8.42 -43.73 -13.12
N GLY A 137 9.74 -43.82 -13.19
CA GLY A 137 10.46 -44.65 -14.15
C GLY A 137 10.17 -46.13 -13.94
N ALA A 138 10.08 -46.81 -15.09
CA ALA A 138 10.29 -48.23 -15.37
C ALA A 138 10.48 -49.19 -14.19
N GLY A 139 9.61 -50.21 -14.15
CA GLY A 139 9.87 -51.55 -13.65
C GLY A 139 9.34 -52.56 -14.67
#